data_AF-A0A4P6JQ75-F1
#
_entry.id   AF-A0A4P6JQ75-F1
#
_cell.length_a   1.000
_cell.length_b   1.000
_cell.length_c   1.000
_cell.angle_alpha   90.00
_cell.angle_beta   90.00
_cell.angle_gamma   90.00
#
_symmetry.space_group_name_H-M   'P 1'
#
loop_
_entity.id
_entity.type
_entity.pdbx_description
1 polymer ?
#
loop_
_entity_poly.entity_id
_entity_poly.type
_entity_poly.pdbx_seq_one_letter_code
_entity_poly.pdbx_strand_id
1 'polypeptide(L)'
;MSKYRHQGKDPQQSRSRALNRQLRPLALGFDSQMRADFMESDLNRPTLNKPVHDLSLPIKDTLMMCLLIEHALRISELVGLNIENFDQSAGTAVIYSPKKSAWVTHRLKKHTRLALDLYLAEEQRSTNPLFCGYQMVKKPDSRITRYGAYNRAEILLTYSSRVSAVRLTP
;
A
#
# COMPACT_ATOMS: atom_id res chain seq x y z
N MET A 1 -62.46 -30.03 10.06
CA MET A 1 -61.94 -29.82 11.43
C MET A 1 -60.62 -29.04 11.34
N SER A 2 -60.50 -27.99 12.18
CA SER A 2 -59.31 -27.26 12.69
C SER A 2 -58.22 -26.78 11.70
N LYS A 3 -58.16 -25.51 11.29
CA LYS A 3 -57.54 -24.31 11.95
C LYS A 3 -56.02 -24.40 12.16
N TYR A 4 -55.23 -23.51 11.54
CA TYR A 4 -54.46 -22.43 12.19
C TYR A 4 -53.71 -21.53 11.18
N ARG A 5 -53.91 -20.21 11.32
CA ARG A 5 -53.14 -19.07 10.77
C ARG A 5 -51.83 -18.89 11.56
N HIS A 6 -51.00 -17.95 11.08
CA HIS A 6 -49.97 -17.12 11.75
C HIS A 6 -48.59 -17.35 11.13
N GLN A 7 -47.75 -16.35 10.86
CA GLN A 7 -47.82 -14.88 10.85
C GLN A 7 -46.48 -14.44 10.23
N GLY A 8 -46.44 -13.26 9.62
CA GLY A 8 -45.20 -12.64 9.16
C GLY A 8 -44.19 -12.50 10.30
N LYS A 9 -42.91 -12.70 9.98
CA LYS A 9 -41.78 -12.22 10.78
C LYS A 9 -40.90 -11.38 9.87
N ASP A 10 -40.98 -10.07 10.10
CA ASP A 10 -40.08 -9.05 9.57
C ASP A 10 -38.62 -9.38 9.93
N PRO A 11 -37.66 -9.17 9.00
CA PRO A 11 -36.27 -9.08 9.37
C PRO A 11 -36.04 -7.72 10.03
N GLN A 12 -36.06 -7.68 11.36
CA GLN A 12 -35.64 -6.52 12.15
C GLN A 12 -34.14 -6.28 11.94
N GLN A 13 -33.82 -5.49 10.91
CA GLN A 13 -32.49 -4.91 10.72
C GLN A 13 -32.21 -4.00 11.92
N SER A 14 -31.37 -4.47 12.84
CA SER A 14 -30.68 -3.61 13.79
C SER A 14 -29.80 -2.63 13.02
N ARG A 15 -30.36 -1.46 12.71
CA ARG A 15 -29.60 -0.27 12.34
C ARG A 15 -28.82 0.17 13.58
N SER A 16 -27.59 -0.32 13.73
CA SER A 16 -26.63 0.26 14.67
C SER A 16 -26.45 1.74 14.33
N ARG A 17 -27.02 2.60 15.17
CA ARG A 17 -26.81 4.05 15.14
C ARG A 17 -25.32 4.34 15.12
N ALA A 18 -24.86 5.06 14.10
CA ALA A 18 -23.54 5.66 14.10
C ALA A 18 -23.48 6.68 15.25
N LEU A 19 -22.71 6.35 16.29
CA LEU A 19 -22.32 7.33 17.29
C LEU A 19 -21.44 8.37 16.58
N ASN A 20 -21.91 9.61 16.65
CA ASN A 20 -21.27 10.83 16.19
C ASN A 20 -19.89 10.98 16.85
N ARG A 21 -18.85 10.39 16.27
CA ARG A 21 -17.46 10.69 16.60
C ARG A 21 -17.08 11.92 15.80
N GLN A 22 -17.05 13.07 16.47
CA GLN A 22 -16.43 14.26 15.92
C GLN A 22 -14.96 13.95 15.62
N LEU A 23 -14.65 13.67 14.36
CA LEU A 23 -13.28 13.57 13.88
C LEU A 23 -12.72 14.99 13.84
N ARG A 24 -11.93 15.35 14.85
CA ARG A 24 -11.09 16.55 14.77
C ARG A 24 -10.14 16.39 13.58
N PRO A 25 -9.88 17.43 12.78
CA PRO A 25 -8.84 17.38 11.77
C PRO A 25 -7.50 17.10 12.47
N LEU A 26 -6.86 15.97 12.14
CA LEU A 26 -5.45 15.79 12.46
C LEU A 26 -4.69 16.79 11.59
N ALA A 27 -4.30 17.91 12.18
CA ALA A 27 -3.32 18.80 11.58
C ALA A 27 -1.99 18.02 11.50
N LEU A 28 -1.74 17.37 10.36
CA LEU A 28 -0.42 16.89 9.97
C LEU A 28 0.42 18.13 9.64
N GLY A 29 0.88 18.82 10.68
CA GLY A 29 1.96 19.79 10.58
C GLY A 29 3.23 19.04 10.24
N PHE A 30 3.62 19.05 8.97
CA PHE A 30 4.95 18.59 8.57
C PHE A 30 5.92 19.71 8.90
N ASP A 31 6.67 19.52 9.98
CA ASP A 31 7.72 20.44 10.38
C ASP A 31 8.87 20.39 9.37
N SER A 32 9.32 21.55 8.92
CA SER A 32 10.34 21.75 7.87
C SER A 32 11.75 21.26 8.27
N GLN A 33 11.92 20.76 9.50
CA GLN A 33 13.18 20.22 10.02
C GLN A 33 13.34 18.71 9.86
N MET A 34 12.43 17.98 9.20
CA MET A 34 12.65 16.58 8.80
C MET A 34 13.73 16.48 7.70
N ARG A 35 15.00 16.72 8.06
CA ARG A 35 16.18 16.46 7.22
C ARG A 35 16.67 15.03 7.46
N ALA A 36 16.95 14.36 6.33
CA ALA A 36 17.89 13.27 6.05
C ALA A 36 17.88 11.97 6.88
N ASP A 37 17.53 11.97 8.16
CA ASP A 37 17.75 10.80 9.04
C ASP A 37 16.60 9.78 8.99
N PHE A 38 15.54 10.06 8.23
CA PHE A 38 14.37 9.17 8.10
C PHE A 38 14.64 7.92 7.24
N MET A 39 15.82 7.79 6.63
CA MET A 39 16.12 6.70 5.69
C MET A 39 17.02 5.58 6.25
N GLU A 40 17.69 5.75 7.39
CA GLU A 40 18.91 4.96 7.62
C GLU A 40 18.89 3.89 8.74
N SER A 41 17.97 3.89 9.72
CA SER A 41 18.23 3.09 10.94
C SER A 41 17.29 1.94 11.32
N ASP A 42 16.14 1.70 10.67
CA ASP A 42 15.19 0.69 11.21
C ASP A 42 14.48 -0.25 10.21
N LEU A 43 14.80 -0.21 8.92
CA LEU A 43 14.12 -1.06 7.92
C LEU A 43 14.60 -2.53 7.88
N ASN A 44 15.57 -2.90 8.72
CA ASN A 44 16.28 -4.18 8.63
C ASN A 44 15.72 -5.34 9.45
N ARG A 45 14.55 -5.23 10.11
CA ARG A 45 14.05 -6.38 10.88
C ARG A 45 13.53 -7.50 9.94
N PRO A 46 14.12 -8.71 9.99
CA PRO A 46 13.84 -9.76 9.01
C PRO A 46 12.45 -10.38 9.27
N THR A 47 11.60 -10.39 8.26
CA THR A 47 10.48 -11.34 8.19
C THR A 47 11.03 -12.76 8.20
N LEU A 48 10.44 -13.65 9.01
CA LEU A 48 10.90 -14.99 9.44
C LEU A 48 11.16 -16.04 8.32
N ASN A 49 11.37 -15.65 7.07
CA ASN A 49 11.83 -16.50 5.97
C ASN A 49 12.36 -15.63 4.82
N LYS A 50 13.40 -14.83 5.06
CA LYS A 50 14.06 -14.05 4.02
C LYS A 50 15.20 -14.86 3.39
N PRO A 51 15.26 -14.99 2.05
CA PRO A 51 16.56 -15.05 1.39
C PRO A 51 17.33 -13.80 1.80
N VAL A 52 18.60 -13.97 2.16
CA VAL A 52 19.45 -13.00 2.86
C VAL A 52 19.73 -11.71 2.05
N HIS A 53 19.29 -11.59 0.80
CA HIS A 53 19.68 -10.49 -0.09
C HIS A 53 18.54 -9.99 -0.99
N ASP A 54 17.53 -9.34 -0.43
CA ASP A 54 16.68 -8.42 -1.22
C ASP A 54 17.03 -6.99 -0.79
N LEU A 55 18.18 -6.51 -1.25
CA LEU A 55 18.70 -5.16 -0.99
C LEU A 55 17.72 -4.07 -1.48
N SER A 56 16.90 -4.41 -2.48
CA SER A 56 15.86 -3.54 -3.02
C SER A 56 14.65 -3.36 -2.10
N LEU A 57 14.50 -4.20 -1.06
CA LEU A 57 13.26 -4.27 -0.28
C LEU A 57 12.86 -2.93 0.37
N PRO A 58 13.76 -2.16 1.01
CA PRO A 58 13.43 -0.83 1.52
C PRO A 58 12.88 0.10 0.44
N ILE A 59 13.55 0.16 -0.72
CA ILE A 59 13.16 1.04 -1.84
C ILE A 59 11.78 0.63 -2.39
N LYS A 60 11.58 -0.68 -2.55
CA LYS A 60 10.31 -1.27 -2.97
C LYS A 60 9.17 -0.94 -2.02
N ASP A 61 9.41 -1.03 -0.71
CA ASP A 61 8.43 -0.68 0.31
C ASP A 61 8.11 0.81 0.28
N THR A 62 9.12 1.68 0.12
CA THR A 62 8.91 3.12 -0.01
C THR A 62 8.01 3.44 -1.19
N LEU A 63 8.29 2.88 -2.37
CA LEU A 63 7.45 3.07 -3.55
C LEU A 63 6.02 2.53 -3.31
N MET A 64 5.89 1.35 -2.72
CA MET A 64 4.59 0.75 -2.39
C MET A 64 3.78 1.67 -1.47
N MET A 65 4.39 2.20 -0.41
CA MET A 65 3.71 3.09 0.53
C MET A 65 3.35 4.44 -0.11
N CYS A 66 4.23 5.00 -0.92
CA CYS A 66 3.94 6.20 -1.70
C CYS A 66 2.70 6.01 -2.60
N LEU A 67 2.63 4.92 -3.35
CA LEU A 67 1.48 4.63 -4.22
C LEU A 67 0.18 4.43 -3.43
N LEU A 68 0.24 3.74 -2.30
CA LEU A 68 -0.94 3.51 -1.45
C LEU A 68 -1.42 4.77 -0.73
N ILE A 69 -0.52 5.60 -0.23
CA ILE A 69 -0.86 6.79 0.56
C ILE A 69 -1.10 8.00 -0.34
N GLU A 70 -0.16 8.33 -1.22
CA GLU A 70 -0.19 9.57 -2.00
C GLU A 70 -1.19 9.52 -3.15
N HIS A 71 -1.39 8.34 -3.73
CA HIS A 71 -2.28 8.10 -4.88
C HIS A 71 -3.53 7.31 -4.51
N ALA A 72 -3.68 6.91 -3.24
CA ALA A 72 -4.84 6.20 -2.72
C ALA A 72 -5.19 4.94 -3.53
N LEU A 73 -4.17 4.26 -4.09
CA LEU A 73 -4.40 3.06 -4.87
C LEU A 73 -4.95 1.95 -3.99
N ARG A 74 -5.91 1.20 -4.52
CA ARG A 74 -6.33 -0.06 -3.90
C ARG A 74 -5.24 -1.09 -4.11
N ILE A 75 -5.13 -2.04 -3.19
CA ILE A 75 -4.21 -3.19 -3.31
C ILE A 75 -4.39 -3.92 -4.66
N SER A 76 -5.62 -4.05 -5.14
CA SER A 76 -5.90 -4.67 -6.45
C SER A 76 -5.35 -3.89 -7.63
N GLU A 77 -5.33 -2.55 -7.54
CA GLU A 77 -4.80 -1.66 -8.58
C GLU A 77 -3.27 -1.70 -8.52
N LEU A 78 -2.69 -1.60 -7.33
CA LEU A 78 -1.25 -1.72 -7.07
C LEU A 78 -0.66 -3.02 -7.65
N VAL A 79 -1.29 -4.15 -7.36
CA VAL A 79 -0.85 -5.47 -7.85
C VAL A 79 -0.88 -5.54 -9.38
N GLY A 80 -1.78 -4.81 -10.03
CA GLY A 80 -1.93 -4.79 -11.49
C GLY A 80 -0.89 -3.92 -12.21
N LEU A 81 -0.08 -3.15 -11.49
CA LEU A 81 0.89 -2.23 -12.10
C LEU A 81 2.03 -2.97 -12.79
N ASN A 82 2.46 -2.43 -13.92
CA ASN A 82 3.63 -2.77 -14.69
C ASN A 82 4.56 -1.55 -14.76
N ILE A 83 5.83 -1.78 -15.09
CA ILE A 83 6.78 -0.69 -15.31
C ILE A 83 6.29 0.23 -16.44
N GLU A 84 5.72 -0.34 -17.52
CA GLU A 84 5.19 0.45 -18.65
C GLU A 84 3.99 1.35 -18.31
N ASN A 85 3.38 1.19 -17.13
CA ASN A 85 2.31 2.09 -16.72
C ASN A 85 2.83 3.49 -16.36
N PHE A 86 4.15 3.66 -16.20
CA PHE A 86 4.75 4.91 -15.76
C PHE A 86 5.49 5.61 -16.88
N ASP A 87 5.11 6.86 -17.13
CA ASP A 87 5.89 7.79 -17.94
C ASP A 87 6.73 8.65 -17.00
N GLN A 88 8.02 8.32 -16.89
CA GLN A 88 8.96 9.05 -16.04
C GLN A 88 9.19 10.49 -16.52
N SER A 89 9.13 10.71 -17.84
CA SER A 89 9.36 12.03 -18.44
C SER A 89 8.20 12.98 -18.12
N ALA A 90 6.96 12.51 -18.27
CA ALA A 90 5.76 13.26 -17.93
C ALA A 90 5.46 13.25 -16.42
N GLY A 91 6.07 12.33 -15.67
CA GLY A 91 5.78 12.12 -14.25
C GLY A 91 4.34 11.67 -14.03
N THR A 92 3.84 10.74 -14.85
CA THR A 92 2.47 10.24 -14.79
C THR A 92 2.41 8.72 -14.77
N ALA A 93 1.34 8.17 -14.20
CA ALA A 93 1.04 6.75 -14.24
C ALA A 93 -0.36 6.49 -14.79
N VAL A 94 -0.50 5.53 -15.70
CA VAL A 94 -1.78 5.11 -16.28
C VAL A 94 -2.21 3.81 -15.61
N ILE A 95 -3.29 3.85 -14.85
CA ILE A 95 -3.69 2.78 -13.93
C ILE A 95 -5.09 2.30 -14.28
N TYR A 96 -5.25 0.99 -14.43
CA TYR A 96 -6.57 0.38 -14.59
C TYR A 96 -7.29 0.30 -13.25
N SER A 97 -8.50 0.85 -13.15
CA SER A 97 -9.36 0.71 -11.98
C SER A 97 -10.45 -0.32 -12.24
N PRO A 98 -10.36 -1.54 -11.66
CA PRO A 98 -11.35 -2.59 -11.88
C PRO A 98 -12.77 -2.17 -11.44
N LYS A 99 -12.87 -1.36 -10.38
CA LYS A 99 -14.15 -0.89 -9.86
C LYS A 99 -14.90 -0.01 -10.85
N LYS A 100 -14.18 0.77 -11.66
CA LYS A 100 -14.76 1.67 -12.66
C LYS A 100 -14.69 1.10 -14.08
N SER A 101 -14.05 -0.06 -14.24
CA SER A 101 -13.74 -0.65 -15.54
C SER A 101 -13.09 0.34 -16.51
N ALA A 102 -12.19 1.19 -16.02
CA ALA A 102 -11.63 2.31 -16.76
C ALA A 102 -10.15 2.55 -16.42
N TRP A 103 -9.42 3.09 -17.40
CA TRP A 103 -8.05 3.57 -17.22
C TRP A 103 -8.08 5.01 -16.70
N VAL A 104 -7.23 5.30 -15.72
CA VAL A 104 -7.12 6.61 -15.09
C VAL A 104 -5.65 7.03 -15.07
N THR A 105 -5.36 8.23 -15.56
CA THR A 105 -4.02 8.81 -15.48
C THR A 105 -3.87 9.60 -14.19
N HIS A 106 -2.84 9.25 -13.42
CA HIS A 106 -2.45 9.94 -12.20
C HIS A 106 -1.16 10.70 -12.43
N ARG A 107 -1.12 11.98 -12.04
CA ARG A 107 0.16 12.70 -11.94
C ARG A 107 0.87 12.26 -10.68
N LEU A 108 2.11 11.80 -10.81
CA LEU A 108 2.94 11.35 -9.69
C LEU A 108 3.32 12.54 -8.82
N LYS A 109 3.22 12.37 -7.50
CA LYS A 109 3.75 13.35 -6.55
C LYS A 109 5.27 13.24 -6.48
N LYS A 110 5.92 14.29 -5.98
CA LYS A 110 7.40 14.39 -5.92
C LYS A 110 8.05 13.17 -5.25
N HIS A 111 7.54 12.74 -4.08
CA HIS A 111 8.12 11.60 -3.36
C HIS A 111 7.87 10.28 -4.09
N THR A 112 6.65 10.06 -4.59
CA THR A 112 6.38 8.88 -5.44
C THR A 112 7.31 8.82 -6.65
N ARG A 113 7.59 9.95 -7.32
CA ARG A 113 8.51 9.99 -8.45
C ARG A 113 9.94 9.60 -8.05
N LEU A 114 10.47 10.21 -6.98
CA LEU A 114 11.80 9.88 -6.47
C LEU A 114 11.92 8.40 -6.08
N ALA A 115 10.91 7.86 -5.39
CA ALA A 115 10.89 6.45 -5.00
C ALA A 115 10.83 5.53 -6.23
N LEU A 116 10.10 5.91 -7.27
CA LEU A 116 10.02 5.16 -8.53
C LEU A 116 11.37 5.17 -9.26
N ASP A 117 12.01 6.33 -9.36
CA ASP A 117 13.30 6.48 -10.04
C ASP A 117 14.38 5.61 -9.36
N LEU A 118 14.43 5.65 -8.02
CA LEU A 118 15.33 4.80 -7.23
C LEU A 118 15.01 3.31 -7.40
N TYR A 119 13.72 2.96 -7.38
CA TYR A 119 13.29 1.57 -7.53
C TYR A 119 13.69 0.99 -8.89
N LEU A 120 13.48 1.74 -9.97
CA LEU A 120 13.79 1.29 -11.33
C LEU A 120 15.30 1.24 -11.60
N ALA A 121 16.08 2.14 -10.97
CA ALA A 121 17.53 2.08 -11.03
C ALA A 121 18.10 0.81 -10.35
N GLU A 122 17.51 0.40 -9.23
CA GLU A 122 17.94 -0.77 -8.46
C GLU A 122 17.49 -2.10 -9.11
N GLU A 123 16.25 -2.17 -9.58
CA GLU A 123 15.65 -3.43 -10.04
C GLU A 123 16.27 -3.93 -11.37
N GLN A 124 16.96 -3.07 -12.13
CA GLN A 124 17.63 -3.38 -13.41
C GLN A 124 16.74 -4.17 -14.40
N ARG A 125 15.42 -3.94 -14.34
CA ARG A 125 14.42 -4.62 -15.17
C ARG A 125 13.79 -3.66 -16.15
N SER A 126 13.64 -4.11 -17.40
CA SER A 126 13.09 -3.31 -18.49
C SER A 126 11.61 -3.59 -18.78
N THR A 127 11.07 -4.75 -18.39
CA THR A 127 9.68 -5.15 -18.60
C THR A 127 9.30 -6.21 -17.58
N ASN A 128 8.17 -6.05 -16.87
CA ASN A 128 7.49 -7.04 -16.00
C ASN A 128 6.49 -6.34 -15.05
N PRO A 129 5.70 -7.08 -14.22
CA PRO A 129 5.02 -6.50 -13.06
C PRO A 129 5.92 -5.52 -12.29
N LEU A 130 5.37 -4.36 -11.91
CA LEU A 130 6.11 -3.38 -11.12
C LEU A 130 6.59 -3.99 -9.80
N PHE A 131 5.77 -4.84 -9.18
CA PHE A 131 6.11 -5.52 -7.94
C PHE A 131 6.13 -7.02 -8.12
N CYS A 132 7.29 -7.63 -7.89
CA CYS A 132 7.43 -9.08 -7.82
C CYS A 132 7.16 -9.60 -6.39
N GLY A 133 6.78 -10.87 -6.28
CA GLY A 133 6.64 -11.57 -5.00
C GLY A 133 7.98 -11.71 -4.27
N TYR A 134 7.93 -11.88 -2.95
CA TYR A 134 9.13 -11.95 -2.11
C TYR A 134 9.84 -13.31 -2.15
N GLN A 135 9.24 -14.33 -2.77
CA GLN A 135 9.83 -15.66 -2.92
C GLN A 135 10.58 -15.78 -4.25
N MET A 136 11.64 -14.99 -4.41
CA MET A 136 12.46 -14.94 -5.63
C MET A 136 13.05 -16.33 -6.00
N VAL A 137 13.31 -17.19 -5.01
CA VAL A 137 13.91 -18.51 -5.20
C VAL A 137 12.99 -19.50 -5.91
N LYS A 138 11.66 -19.40 -5.71
CA LYS A 138 10.70 -20.37 -6.25
C LYS A 138 10.11 -19.96 -7.60
N LYS A 139 9.92 -18.67 -7.81
CA LYS A 139 9.42 -18.09 -9.06
C LYS A 139 10.02 -16.70 -9.25
N PRO A 140 11.19 -16.58 -9.89
CA PRO A 140 11.71 -15.29 -10.29
C PRO A 140 10.65 -14.59 -11.15
N ASP A 141 10.47 -13.30 -10.91
CA ASP A 141 9.57 -12.42 -11.69
C ASP A 141 8.07 -12.71 -11.58
N SER A 142 7.67 -13.54 -10.62
CA SER A 142 6.24 -13.70 -10.32
C SER A 142 5.67 -12.41 -9.73
N ARG A 143 4.58 -11.91 -10.32
CA ARG A 143 3.83 -10.76 -9.79
C ARG A 143 3.46 -10.98 -8.32
N ILE A 144 3.62 -9.94 -7.50
CA ILE A 144 3.17 -9.97 -6.11
C ILE A 144 1.66 -10.28 -6.06
N THR A 145 1.25 -11.16 -5.17
CA THR A 145 -0.18 -11.45 -5.00
C THR A 145 -0.85 -10.37 -4.17
N ARG A 146 -2.19 -10.24 -4.28
CA ARG A 146 -2.97 -9.34 -3.39
C ARG A 146 -2.70 -9.61 -1.91
N TYR A 147 -2.62 -10.89 -1.53
CA TYR A 147 -2.33 -11.30 -0.16
C TYR A 147 -0.91 -10.92 0.26
N GLY A 148 0.08 -11.11 -0.61
CA GLY A 148 1.46 -10.69 -0.36
C GLY A 148 1.61 -9.18 -0.18
N ALA A 149 0.94 -8.39 -1.04
CA ALA A 149 0.94 -6.94 -0.95
C ALA A 149 0.22 -6.45 0.32
N TYR A 150 -0.93 -7.04 0.66
CA TYR A 150 -1.66 -6.73 1.89
C TYR A 150 -0.80 -6.98 3.13
N ASN A 151 -0.21 -8.17 3.25
CA ASN A 151 0.64 -8.51 4.39
C ASN A 151 1.84 -7.58 4.51
N ARG A 152 2.46 -7.17 3.39
CA ARG A 152 3.57 -6.21 3.44
C ARG A 152 3.09 -4.85 3.92
N ALA A 153 2.02 -4.31 3.36
CA ALA A 153 1.48 -3.01 3.76
C ALA A 153 1.10 -3.00 5.25
N GLU A 154 0.47 -4.07 5.75
CA GLU A 154 0.13 -4.22 7.17
C GLU A 154 1.36 -4.20 8.07
N ILE A 155 2.41 -4.93 7.67
CA ILE A 155 3.71 -4.91 8.35
C ILE A 155 4.24 -3.47 8.40
N LEU A 156 4.34 -2.79 7.26
CA LEU A 156 4.92 -1.44 7.18
C LEU A 156 4.15 -0.42 8.03
N LEU A 157 2.82 -0.47 8.02
CA LEU A 157 1.96 0.41 8.84
C LEU A 157 2.11 0.13 10.35
N THR A 158 2.24 -1.15 10.72
CA THR A 158 2.44 -1.55 12.12
C THR A 158 3.80 -1.09 12.64
N TYR A 159 4.86 -1.23 11.83
CA TYR A 159 6.19 -0.76 12.19
C TYR A 159 6.23 0.77 12.33
N SER A 160 5.62 1.51 11.41
CA SER A 160 5.54 2.98 11.51
C SER A 160 4.88 3.43 12.82
N SER A 161 3.81 2.76 13.26
CA SER A 161 3.08 3.11 14.48
C SER A 161 3.88 2.82 15.75
N ARG A 162 4.70 1.76 15.75
CA ARG A 162 5.57 1.39 16.88
C ARG A 162 6.77 2.31 17.02
N VAL A 163 7.41 2.70 15.91
CA VAL A 163 8.53 3.66 15.95
C VAL A 163 8.08 5.01 16.49
N SER A 164 6.88 5.48 16.09
CA SER A 164 6.30 6.70 16.64
C SER A 164 5.97 6.59 18.14
N ALA A 165 5.56 5.41 18.63
CA ALA A 165 5.27 5.20 20.04
C ALA A 165 6.53 5.13 20.92
N VAL A 166 7.62 4.54 20.41
CA VAL A 166 8.91 4.43 21.14
C VAL A 166 9.63 5.79 21.24
N ARG A 167 9.41 6.69 20.29
CA ARG A 167 9.99 8.05 20.33
C ARG A 167 9.23 9.04 21.23
N LEU A 168 8.14 8.60 21.88
CA LEU A 168 7.32 9.42 22.78
C LEU A 168 7.43 9.03 24.26
N THR A 169 8.31 8.10 24.61
CA THR A 169 8.70 7.85 26.00
C THR A 169 9.92 8.71 26.36
N PRO A 170 9.82 9.60 27.38
CA PRO A 170 10.90 10.48 27.81
C PRO A 170 12.08 9.74 28.43
#